data_AF-A0A2W4SK25-F1
#
_entry.id   AF-A0A2W4SK25-F1
#
_cell.length_a   1.000
_cell.length_b   1.000
_cell.length_c   1.000
_cell.angle_alpha   90.00
_cell.angle_beta   90.00
_cell.angle_gamma   90.00
#
_symmetry.space_group_name_H-M   'P 1'
#
loop_
_entity.id
_entity.type
_entity.pdbx_description
1 polymer ?
#
loop_
_entity_poly.entity_id
_entity_poly.type
_entity_poly.pdbx_seq_one_letter_code
_entity_poly.pdbx_strand_id
1 'polypeptide(L)'
;MPCRSTRYVAPGSSKQPRRLKAAERYCIIAMVGDQAGDFTDLIDGSKRPLPDRRGAADGAFAALWGQGWFMLPNPVYGAWNTPEATLDAAVPPVLRWQPK
;
A
#
# COMPACT_ATOMS: atom_id res chain seq x y z
N MET A 1 14.48 12.29 12.35
CA MET A 1 15.35 11.21 11.81
C MET A 1 15.96 11.70 10.51
N PRO A 2 17.30 11.66 10.33
CA PRO A 2 17.90 12.11 9.08
C PRO A 2 17.58 11.10 7.98
N CYS A 3 16.84 11.53 6.95
CA CYS A 3 16.53 10.74 5.76
C CYS A 3 17.81 10.53 4.93
N ARG A 4 18.63 9.53 5.27
CA ARG A 4 19.77 9.11 4.45
C ARG A 4 19.27 8.12 3.39
N SER A 5 19.19 8.56 2.14
CA SER A 5 18.66 7.78 1.01
C SER A 5 19.69 6.72 0.56
N THR A 6 19.36 5.45 0.71
CA THR A 6 19.95 4.36 -0.10
C THR A 6 19.17 4.25 -1.41
N ARG A 7 19.86 4.34 -2.57
CA ARG A 7 19.22 4.23 -3.89
C ARG A 7 18.78 2.78 -4.12
N TYR A 8 17.47 2.54 -4.13
CA TYR A 8 16.86 1.33 -4.66
C TYR A 8 15.85 1.74 -5.74
N VAL A 9 16.06 1.29 -6.99
CA VAL A 9 15.14 1.53 -8.11
C VAL A 9 14.55 0.17 -8.50
N ALA A 10 13.32 -0.10 -8.08
CA ALA A 10 12.55 -1.21 -8.62
C ALA A 10 11.90 -0.80 -9.96
N PRO A 11 12.00 -1.61 -11.04
CA PRO A 11 11.23 -1.38 -12.26
C PRO A 11 9.72 -1.62 -12.03
N GLY A 12 8.86 -0.98 -12.84
CA GLY A 12 7.41 -1.26 -12.90
C GLY A 12 6.52 -0.39 -12.01
N SER A 13 5.40 -0.95 -11.52
CA SER A 13 4.33 -0.26 -10.75
C SER A 13 4.77 0.26 -9.37
N SER A 14 6.00 -0.05 -8.93
CA SER A 14 6.50 0.36 -7.62
C SER A 14 6.43 1.87 -7.42
N LYS A 15 5.96 2.27 -6.24
CA LYS A 15 5.95 3.67 -5.80
C LYS A 15 7.23 4.04 -5.06
N GLN A 16 8.07 3.06 -4.69
CA GLN A 16 9.28 3.27 -3.90
C GLN A 16 10.31 4.18 -4.59
N PRO A 17 10.67 4.02 -5.88
CA PRO A 17 11.65 4.90 -6.51
C PRO A 17 11.17 6.34 -6.59
N ARG A 18 9.86 6.54 -6.79
CA ARG A 18 9.23 7.87 -6.82
C ARG A 18 9.27 8.54 -5.45
N ARG A 19 8.96 7.81 -4.36
CA ARG A 19 9.10 8.30 -2.99
C ARG A 19 10.54 8.66 -2.64
N LEU A 20 11.50 7.81 -2.99
CA LEU A 20 12.92 8.10 -2.78
C LEU A 20 13.37 9.35 -3.54
N LYS A 21 12.91 9.52 -4.79
CA LYS A 21 13.22 10.72 -5.58
C LYS A 21 12.67 11.99 -4.95
N ALA A 22 11.45 11.95 -4.42
CA ALA A 22 10.87 13.08 -3.70
C ALA A 22 11.65 13.39 -2.41
N ALA A 23 12.08 12.34 -1.68
CA ALA A 23 12.85 12.45 -0.45
C ALA A 23 14.26 13.06 -0.64
N GLU A 24 14.78 13.11 -1.87
CA GLU A 24 16.03 13.85 -2.18
C GLU A 24 15.88 15.36 -1.96
N ARG A 25 14.66 15.91 -2.02
CA ARG A 25 14.40 17.36 -1.95
C ARG A 25 13.42 17.76 -0.85
N TYR A 26 12.55 16.84 -0.43
CA TYR A 26 11.46 17.13 0.48
C TYR A 26 11.45 16.16 1.65
N CYS A 27 11.05 16.64 2.82
CA CYS A 27 10.72 15.76 3.93
C CYS A 27 9.28 15.28 3.77
N ILE A 28 9.09 13.99 3.53
CA ILE A 28 7.76 13.37 3.47
C ILE A 28 7.27 13.21 4.90
N ILE A 29 6.35 14.08 5.33
CA ILE A 29 5.79 14.07 6.69
C ILE A 29 4.56 13.16 6.83
N ALA A 30 3.91 12.82 5.71
CA ALA A 30 2.76 11.94 5.68
C ALA A 30 2.67 11.19 4.33
N MET A 31 2.11 9.99 4.38
CA MET A 31 1.72 9.17 3.24
C MET A 31 0.28 8.71 3.44
N VAL A 32 -0.50 8.76 2.38
CA VAL A 32 -1.90 8.34 2.36
C VAL A 32 -2.10 7.40 1.18
N GLY A 33 -2.80 6.29 1.40
CA GLY A 33 -3.03 5.29 0.37
C GLY A 33 -4.02 4.24 0.81
N ASP A 34 -4.49 3.45 -0.15
CA ASP A 34 -5.47 2.39 0.04
C ASP A 34 -4.85 0.98 -0.12
N GLN A 35 -3.58 0.93 -0.54
CA GLN A 35 -2.84 -0.30 -0.73
C GLN A 35 -1.54 -0.29 0.08
N ALA A 36 -1.12 -1.46 0.54
CA ALA A 36 0.11 -1.61 1.31
C ALA A 36 1.37 -1.08 0.56
N GLY A 37 1.42 -1.23 -0.76
CA GLY A 37 2.49 -0.70 -1.62
C GLY A 37 2.55 0.84 -1.70
N ASP A 38 1.50 1.55 -1.26
CA ASP A 38 1.48 3.02 -1.15
C ASP A 38 2.39 3.54 -0.05
N PHE A 39 2.83 2.67 0.85
CA PHE A 39 3.69 3.03 1.95
C PHE A 39 5.10 2.46 1.79
N THR A 40 5.21 1.16 1.50
CA THR A 40 6.51 0.52 1.26
C THR A 40 6.37 -0.77 0.45
N ASP A 41 7.40 -1.07 -0.33
CA ASP A 41 7.48 -2.33 -1.09
C ASP A 41 7.61 -3.56 -0.18
N LEU A 42 8.02 -3.38 1.09
CA LEU A 42 8.22 -4.47 2.05
C LEU A 42 6.92 -5.16 2.47
N ILE A 43 5.77 -4.49 2.30
CA ILE A 43 4.45 -5.04 2.62
C ILE A 43 3.53 -5.11 1.39
N ASP A 44 4.06 -4.90 0.19
CA ASP A 44 3.31 -4.92 -1.06
C ASP A 44 2.76 -6.33 -1.36
N GLY A 45 1.44 -6.43 -1.51
CA GLY A 45 0.71 -7.67 -1.82
C GLY A 45 1.15 -8.35 -3.11
N SER A 46 1.65 -7.58 -4.07
CA SER A 46 2.17 -8.12 -5.34
C SER A 46 3.58 -8.72 -5.22
N LYS A 47 4.26 -8.53 -4.09
CA LYS A 47 5.68 -8.88 -3.91
C LYS A 47 5.94 -9.84 -2.76
N ARG A 48 5.01 -9.97 -1.81
CA ARG A 48 5.19 -10.74 -0.57
C ARG A 48 3.92 -11.52 -0.18
N PRO A 49 4.05 -12.73 0.38
CA PRO A 49 2.90 -13.50 0.85
C PRO A 49 2.23 -12.85 2.07
N LEU A 50 0.95 -13.17 2.31
CA LEU A 50 0.14 -12.52 3.36
C LEU A 50 0.75 -12.57 4.77
N PRO A 51 1.31 -13.70 5.26
CA PRO A 51 1.90 -13.76 6.59
C PRO A 51 3.06 -12.77 6.80
N ASP A 52 3.98 -12.69 5.83
CA ASP A 52 5.12 -11.78 5.88
C ASP A 52 4.67 -10.31 5.94
N ARG A 53 3.68 -9.97 5.11
CA ARG A 53 3.13 -8.60 5.06
C ARG A 53 2.49 -8.23 6.39
N ARG A 54 1.69 -9.14 6.95
CA ARG A 54 1.01 -8.91 8.22
C ARG A 54 2.01 -8.78 9.37
N GLY A 55 3.01 -9.66 9.45
CA GLY A 55 4.05 -9.59 10.47
C GLY A 55 4.86 -8.30 10.42
N ALA A 56 5.20 -7.81 9.22
CA ALA A 56 5.90 -6.54 9.08
C ALA A 56 5.01 -5.32 9.40
N ALA A 57 3.73 -5.34 8.97
CA ALA A 57 2.77 -4.28 9.25
C ALA A 57 2.44 -4.15 10.75
N ASP A 58 2.27 -5.27 11.44
CA ASP A 58 1.97 -5.36 12.88
C ASP A 58 3.24 -5.24 13.76
N GLY A 59 4.43 -5.35 13.15
CA GLY A 59 5.72 -5.26 13.82
C GLY A 59 6.46 -3.96 13.50
N ALA A 60 7.41 -4.04 12.58
CA ALA A 60 8.35 -2.94 12.27
C ALA A 60 7.69 -1.63 11.85
N PHE A 61 6.45 -1.68 11.33
CA PHE A 61 5.72 -0.51 10.86
C PHE A 61 4.52 -0.12 11.74
N ALA A 62 4.23 -0.86 12.82
CA ALA A 62 3.02 -0.66 13.62
C ALA A 62 2.85 0.79 14.11
N ALA A 63 3.95 1.40 14.57
CA ALA A 63 3.95 2.75 15.11
C ALA A 63 3.74 3.86 14.06
N LEU A 64 3.81 3.55 12.75
CA LEU A 64 3.62 4.53 11.68
C LEU A 64 2.15 4.73 11.31
N TRP A 65 1.31 3.71 11.53
CA TRP A 65 -0.12 3.78 11.22
C TRP A 65 -0.81 4.82 12.09
N GLY A 66 -1.52 5.76 11.45
CA GLY A 66 -2.13 6.92 12.12
C GLY A 66 -1.13 7.99 12.57
N GLN A 67 0.18 7.74 12.43
CA GLN A 67 1.28 8.62 12.85
C GLN A 67 2.18 8.93 11.64
N GLY A 68 1.56 9.43 10.57
CA GLY A 68 2.22 9.74 9.30
C GLY A 68 1.89 8.75 8.19
N TRP A 69 1.40 7.55 8.48
CA TRP A 69 0.83 6.64 7.48
C TRP A 69 -0.67 6.50 7.67
N PHE A 70 -1.45 6.94 6.68
CA PHE A 70 -2.90 6.96 6.75
C PHE A 70 -3.49 6.02 5.70
N MET A 71 -3.97 4.86 6.15
CA MET A 71 -4.62 3.87 5.30
C MET A 71 -6.08 4.24 5.06
N LEU A 72 -6.50 4.23 3.79
CA LEU A 72 -7.90 4.35 3.39
C LEU A 72 -8.49 2.94 3.18
N PRO A 73 -9.69 2.65 3.68
CA PRO A 73 -10.33 1.37 3.44
C PRO A 73 -10.77 1.26 1.97
N ASN A 74 -10.21 0.30 1.24
CA ASN A 74 -10.65 -0.07 -0.10
C ASN A 74 -10.97 -1.58 -0.16
N PRO A 75 -12.25 -1.97 0.02
CA PRO A 75 -12.70 -3.37 -0.04
C PRO A 75 -13.06 -3.82 -1.46
N VAL A 76 -12.89 -2.98 -2.48
CA VAL A 76 -13.40 -3.21 -3.83
C VAL A 76 -12.33 -3.89 -4.70
N TYR A 77 -11.07 -3.43 -4.59
CA TYR A 77 -9.94 -4.00 -5.30
C TYR A 77 -8.62 -3.71 -4.62
N GLY A 78 -7.58 -4.45 -5.00
CA GLY A 78 -6.20 -4.13 -4.69
C GLY A 78 -5.29 -5.35 -4.80
N ALA A 79 -4.00 -5.14 -4.53
CA ALA A 79 -3.02 -6.24 -4.47
C ALA A 79 -3.29 -7.24 -3.32
N TRP A 80 -4.28 -6.95 -2.46
CA TRP A 80 -4.77 -7.86 -1.43
C TRP A 80 -5.81 -8.86 -1.95
N ASN A 81 -6.41 -8.61 -3.13
CA ASN A 81 -7.41 -9.50 -3.71
C ASN A 81 -6.84 -10.91 -3.88
N THR A 82 -7.58 -11.89 -3.38
CA THR A 82 -7.36 -13.32 -3.67
C THR A 82 -8.44 -13.77 -4.65
N PRO A 83 -8.33 -14.97 -5.26
CA PRO A 83 -9.39 -15.54 -6.08
C PRO A 83 -10.76 -15.61 -5.37
N GLU A 84 -10.77 -15.68 -4.05
CA GLU A 84 -11.98 -15.70 -3.20
C GLU A 84 -12.46 -14.30 -2.81
N ALA A 85 -11.63 -13.27 -2.97
CA ALA A 85 -11.92 -11.88 -2.61
C ALA A 85 -11.97 -10.99 -3.86
N THR A 86 -12.85 -11.36 -4.78
CA THR A 86 -13.10 -10.63 -6.03
C THR A 86 -14.14 -9.53 -5.83
N LEU A 87 -14.25 -8.63 -6.81
CA LEU A 87 -15.34 -7.65 -6.85
C LEU A 87 -16.73 -8.31 -6.85
N ASP A 88 -16.88 -9.48 -7.47
CA ASP A 88 -18.14 -10.25 -7.45
C ASP A 88 -18.46 -10.78 -6.04
N ALA A 89 -17.43 -11.21 -5.30
CA ALA A 89 -17.59 -11.61 -3.91
C ALA A 89 -17.87 -10.40 -2.98
N ALA A 90 -17.21 -9.26 -3.23
CA ALA A 90 -17.34 -8.07 -2.39
C ALA A 90 -18.64 -7.29 -2.64
N VAL A 91 -19.09 -7.22 -3.90
CA VAL A 91 -20.30 -6.48 -4.31
C VAL A 91 -21.09 -7.33 -5.31
N PRO A 92 -22.13 -8.05 -4.85
CA PRO A 92 -23.03 -8.81 -5.69
C PRO A 92 -23.59 -7.97 -6.85
N PRO A 93 -23.81 -8.55 -8.05
CA PRO A 93 -24.26 -7.80 -9.22
C PRO A 93 -25.52 -6.95 -8.98
N VAL A 94 -26.44 -7.41 -8.14
CA VAL A 94 -27.69 -6.70 -7.79
C VAL A 94 -27.45 -5.40 -6.99
N LEU A 95 -26.32 -5.28 -6.30
CA LEU A 95 -25.96 -4.10 -5.52
C LEU A 95 -25.06 -3.12 -6.28
N ARG A 96 -24.71 -3.42 -7.53
CA ARG A 96 -23.83 -2.56 -8.35
C ARG A 96 -24.62 -1.36 -8.86
N TRP A 97 -24.00 -0.18 -8.72
CA TRP A 97 -24.52 1.03 -9.32
C TRP A 97 -24.65 0.84 -10.83
N GLN A 98 -25.81 1.20 -11.38
CA GLN A 98 -26.03 1.24 -12.82
C GLN A 98 -26.25 2.70 -13.26
N PRO A 99 -25.57 3.15 -14.33
CA PRO A 99 -25.85 4.46 -14.90
C PRO A 99 -27.31 4.52 -15.38
N LYS A 100 -27.93 5.68 -15.24
CA LYS A 100 -29.23 5.98 -15.85
C LYS A 100 -29.06 6.35 -17.32
#